data_AF-A0A5C4JBB4-F1
#
_entry.id   AF-A0A5C4JBB4-F1
#
_cell.length_a   1.000
_cell.length_b   1.000
_cell.length_c   1.000
_cell.angle_alpha   90.00
_cell.angle_beta   90.00
_cell.angle_gamma   90.00
#
_symmetry.space_group_name_H-M   'P 1'
#
loop_
_entity.id
_entity.type
_entity.pdbx_description
1 polymer ?
#
loop_
_entity_poly.entity_id
_entity_poly.type
_entity_poly.pdbx_seq_one_letter_code
_entity_poly.pdbx_strand_id
1 'polypeptide(L)'
;MRITDKQVAVLRAQLVGNREEHLRLADQLDPDEANVCYTALVAAAFIEAAEERFIRNGDAVDHSEVIDFVAQVRERADEMPDIIDPQIAESMILDLLGKGSMVDADPDTKFGHQIVLLAALVGEKQFTEDQLDAFLGNARALADELLQ
;
A
#
# COMPACT_ATOMS: atom_id res chain seq x y z
N MET A 1 -5.93 -8.85 16.92
CA MET A 1 -6.81 -9.59 15.97
C MET A 1 -5.91 -10.39 15.02
N ARG A 2 -6.43 -11.22 14.10
CA ARG A 2 -5.56 -11.94 13.15
C ARG A 2 -6.03 -11.74 11.72
N ILE A 3 -5.09 -11.51 10.81
CA ILE A 3 -5.38 -11.43 9.39
C ILE A 3 -5.80 -12.80 8.85
N THR A 4 -6.90 -12.82 8.10
CA THR A 4 -7.50 -14.04 7.52
C THR A 4 -7.03 -14.26 6.08
N ASP A 5 -7.13 -15.51 5.61
CA ASP A 5 -6.78 -15.85 4.21
C ASP A 5 -7.68 -15.12 3.20
N LYS A 6 -8.92 -14.80 3.58
CA LYS A 6 -9.84 -14.01 2.75
C LYS A 6 -9.31 -12.59 2.55
N GLN A 7 -8.82 -11.93 3.60
CA GLN A 7 -8.25 -10.58 3.50
C GLN A 7 -7.00 -10.57 2.60
N VAL A 8 -6.15 -11.60 2.72
CA VAL A 8 -4.99 -11.77 1.83
C VAL A 8 -5.43 -11.98 0.38
N ALA A 9 -6.46 -12.79 0.14
CA ALA A 9 -6.99 -13.02 -1.21
C ALA A 9 -7.56 -11.75 -1.85
N VAL A 10 -8.26 -10.91 -1.07
CA VAL A 10 -8.77 -9.60 -1.53
C VAL A 10 -7.61 -8.72 -1.99
N LEU A 11 -6.59 -8.56 -1.14
CA LEU A 11 -5.42 -7.75 -1.49
C LEU A 11 -4.68 -8.32 -2.71
N ARG A 12 -4.49 -9.64 -2.78
CA ARG A 12 -3.87 -10.30 -3.94
C ARG A 12 -4.59 -9.97 -5.24
N ALA A 13 -5.93 -10.08 -5.25
CA ALA A 13 -6.74 -9.78 -6.42
C ALA A 13 -6.58 -8.32 -6.89
N GLN A 14 -6.48 -7.38 -5.94
CA GLN A 14 -6.21 -5.97 -6.23
C GLN A 14 -4.81 -5.79 -6.88
N LEU A 15 -3.78 -6.40 -6.30
CA LEU A 15 -2.39 -6.23 -6.74
C LEU A 15 -2.09 -6.83 -8.13
N VAL A 16 -2.81 -7.90 -8.51
CA VAL A 16 -2.70 -8.48 -9.87
C VAL A 16 -3.61 -7.79 -10.88
N GLY A 17 -4.31 -6.71 -10.50
CA GLY A 17 -5.23 -5.97 -11.35
C GLY A 17 -6.54 -6.70 -11.69
N ASN A 18 -6.88 -7.78 -10.96
CA ASN A 18 -8.14 -8.50 -11.16
C ASN A 18 -9.29 -7.79 -10.42
N ARG A 19 -9.75 -6.68 -11.00
CA ARG A 19 -10.76 -5.79 -10.42
C ARG A 19 -12.07 -6.50 -10.10
N GLU A 20 -12.55 -7.37 -10.99
CA GLU A 20 -13.81 -8.11 -10.78
C GLU A 20 -13.72 -9.02 -9.55
N GLU A 21 -12.63 -9.78 -9.44
CA GLU A 21 -12.40 -10.67 -8.31
C GLU A 21 -12.16 -9.91 -7.01
N HIS A 22 -11.43 -8.80 -7.06
CA HIS A 22 -11.23 -7.91 -5.91
C HIS A 22 -12.57 -7.41 -5.36
N LEU A 23 -13.45 -6.88 -6.21
CA LEU A 23 -14.78 -6.41 -5.79
C LEU A 23 -15.62 -7.55 -5.21
N ARG A 24 -15.65 -8.71 -5.89
CA ARG A 24 -16.40 -9.88 -5.43
C ARG A 24 -15.94 -10.34 -4.04
N LEU A 25 -14.64 -10.38 -3.79
CA LEU A 25 -14.07 -10.80 -2.52
C LEU A 25 -14.25 -9.73 -1.43
N ALA A 26 -14.10 -8.46 -1.77
CA ALA A 26 -14.30 -7.34 -0.84
C ALA A 26 -15.73 -7.30 -0.30
N ASP A 27 -16.73 -7.56 -1.15
CA ASP A 27 -18.15 -7.64 -0.77
C ASP A 27 -18.46 -8.78 0.23
N GLN A 28 -17.54 -9.75 0.39
CA GLN A 28 -17.68 -10.87 1.32
C GLN A 28 -16.96 -10.65 2.66
N LEU A 29 -16.23 -9.55 2.81
CA LEU A 29 -15.60 -9.22 4.07
C LEU A 29 -16.66 -8.74 5.07
N ASP A 30 -16.50 -9.14 6.33
CA ASP A 30 -17.26 -8.54 7.42
C ASP A 30 -16.85 -7.06 7.55
N PRO A 31 -17.78 -6.10 7.56
CA PRO A 31 -17.45 -4.67 7.59
C PRO A 31 -16.63 -4.26 8.82
N ASP A 32 -16.91 -4.85 9.99
CA ASP A 32 -16.21 -4.50 11.22
C ASP A 32 -14.78 -5.05 11.21
N GLU A 33 -14.58 -6.25 10.67
CA GLU A 33 -13.24 -6.82 10.46
C GLU A 33 -12.48 -6.13 9.31
N ALA A 34 -13.17 -5.68 8.26
CA ALA A 34 -12.55 -4.99 7.14
C ALA A 34 -11.96 -3.64 7.58
N ASN A 35 -12.71 -2.88 8.39
CA ASN A 35 -12.26 -1.57 8.87
C ASN A 35 -10.96 -1.62 9.69
N VAL A 36 -10.70 -2.75 10.37
CA VAL A 36 -9.53 -2.93 11.23
C VAL A 36 -8.46 -3.80 10.56
N CYS A 37 -8.78 -5.07 10.29
CA CYS A 37 -7.79 -6.03 9.81
C CYS A 37 -7.41 -5.79 8.35
N TYR A 38 -8.37 -5.49 7.46
CA TYR A 38 -8.03 -5.24 6.05
C TYR A 38 -7.25 -3.93 5.91
N THR A 39 -7.62 -2.89 6.64
CA THR A 39 -6.85 -1.64 6.71
C THR A 39 -5.42 -1.87 7.20
N ALA A 40 -5.23 -2.65 8.27
CA ALA A 40 -3.90 -2.99 8.77
C ALA A 40 -3.08 -3.80 7.76
N LEU A 41 -3.71 -4.72 7.02
CA LEU A 41 -3.05 -5.48 5.96
C LEU A 41 -2.56 -4.59 4.80
N VAL A 42 -3.39 -3.65 4.34
CA VAL A 42 -3.00 -2.68 3.31
C VAL A 42 -1.88 -1.78 3.81
N ALA A 43 -1.96 -1.30 5.05
CA ALA A 43 -0.90 -0.48 5.65
C ALA A 43 0.42 -1.23 5.74
N ALA A 44 0.40 -2.49 6.20
CA ALA A 44 1.58 -3.35 6.27
C ALA A 44 2.18 -3.62 4.88
N ALA A 45 1.36 -3.95 3.89
CA ALA A 45 1.82 -4.14 2.52
C ALA A 45 2.45 -2.87 1.95
N PHE A 46 1.87 -1.70 2.23
CA PHE A 46 2.43 -0.41 1.84
C PHE A 46 3.80 -0.17 2.50
N ILE A 47 3.92 -0.41 3.80
CA ILE A 47 5.19 -0.28 4.54
C ILE A 47 6.27 -1.16 3.90
N GLU A 48 6.00 -2.46 3.76
CA GLU A 48 6.94 -3.42 3.15
C GLU A 48 7.37 -2.98 1.74
N ALA A 49 6.43 -2.57 0.91
CA ALA A 49 6.71 -2.16 -0.46
C ALA A 49 7.53 -0.85 -0.51
N ALA A 50 7.23 0.10 0.37
CA ALA A 50 7.91 1.38 0.45
C ALA A 50 9.32 1.25 1.04
N GLU A 51 9.50 0.49 2.12
CA GLU A 51 10.82 0.23 2.70
C GLU A 51 11.74 -0.44 1.69
N GLU A 52 11.27 -1.49 1.00
CA GLU A 52 12.08 -2.17 -0.02
C GLU A 52 12.47 -1.23 -1.18
N ARG A 53 11.61 -0.26 -1.53
CA ARG A 53 11.86 0.68 -2.64
C ARG A 53 12.76 1.85 -2.25
N PHE A 54 12.65 2.33 -1.02
CA PHE A 54 13.20 3.61 -0.57
C PHE A 54 14.26 3.48 0.54
N ILE A 55 14.53 2.29 1.05
CA ILE A 55 15.65 2.01 1.95
C ILE A 55 16.67 1.16 1.21
N ARG A 56 17.89 1.68 1.04
CA ARG A 56 18.99 0.99 0.35
C ARG A 56 20.18 0.89 1.28
N ASN A 57 20.67 -0.32 1.51
CA ASN A 57 21.78 -0.59 2.43
C ASN A 57 21.55 -0.06 3.86
N GLY A 58 20.29 0.03 4.30
CA GLY A 58 19.91 0.56 5.62
C GLY A 58 19.69 2.07 5.67
N ASP A 59 19.93 2.79 4.58
CA ASP A 59 19.74 4.24 4.51
C ASP A 59 18.53 4.59 3.64
N ALA A 60 17.69 5.51 4.14
CA ALA A 60 16.59 6.06 3.36
C ALA A 60 17.11 6.93 2.20
N VAL A 61 16.54 6.77 1.01
CA VAL A 61 16.87 7.57 -0.18
C VAL A 61 16.55 9.04 0.00
N ASP A 62 17.08 9.90 -0.87
CA ASP A 62 16.82 11.33 -0.83
C ASP A 62 15.36 11.69 -1.11
N HIS A 63 14.93 12.83 -0.57
CA HIS A 63 13.56 13.34 -0.72
C HIS A 63 13.18 13.50 -2.20
N SER A 64 14.10 13.90 -3.07
CA SER A 64 13.82 14.02 -4.50
C SER A 64 13.37 12.71 -5.14
N GLU A 65 13.88 11.55 -4.68
CA GLU A 65 13.44 10.25 -5.22
C GLU A 65 11.99 9.93 -4.85
N VAL A 66 11.51 10.41 -3.69
CA VAL A 66 10.10 10.27 -3.29
C VAL A 66 9.21 11.15 -4.16
N ILE A 67 9.61 12.41 -4.37
CA ILE A 67 8.89 13.36 -5.24
C ILE A 67 8.82 12.80 -6.67
N ASP A 68 9.94 12.33 -7.21
CA ASP A 68 10.01 11.77 -8.56
C ASP A 68 9.11 10.53 -8.71
N PHE A 69 9.06 9.68 -7.68
CA PHE A 69 8.14 8.53 -7.67
C PHE A 69 6.68 8.99 -7.67
N VAL A 70 6.27 9.88 -6.77
CA VAL A 70 4.88 10.36 -6.70
C VAL A 70 4.47 11.09 -7.98
N ALA A 71 5.38 11.86 -8.59
CA ALA A 71 5.16 12.47 -9.90
C ALA A 71 4.89 11.41 -10.98
N GLN A 72 5.69 10.33 -11.05
CA GLN A 72 5.48 9.24 -12.00
C GLN A 72 4.15 8.50 -11.77
N VAL A 73 3.75 8.29 -10.52
CA VAL A 73 2.44 7.68 -10.21
C VAL A 73 1.31 8.55 -10.72
N ARG A 74 1.39 9.87 -10.51
CA ARG A 74 0.39 10.83 -10.99
C ARG A 74 0.33 10.92 -12.51
N GLU A 75 1.46 10.84 -13.19
CA GLU A 75 1.52 10.80 -14.66
C GLU A 75 0.87 9.54 -15.26
N ARG A 76 1.00 8.39 -14.60
CA ARG A 76 0.40 7.12 -15.05
C ARG A 76 -1.10 7.03 -14.78
N ALA A 77 -1.65 7.86 -13.90
CA ALA A 77 -3.07 7.92 -13.58
C ALA A 77 -3.85 8.70 -14.66
N ASP A 78 -3.78 8.22 -15.92
CA ASP A 78 -4.39 8.85 -17.10
C ASP A 78 -5.92 9.08 -16.95
N GLU A 79 -6.59 8.32 -16.07
CA GLU A 79 -8.04 8.42 -15.91
C GLU A 79 -8.48 9.44 -14.84
N MET A 80 -7.63 9.83 -13.87
CA MET A 80 -8.00 10.79 -12.83
C MET A 80 -6.74 11.42 -12.14
N PRO A 81 -6.21 12.54 -12.64
CA PRO A 81 -5.02 13.21 -12.07
C PRO A 81 -5.18 13.72 -10.62
N ASP A 82 -6.42 13.78 -10.12
CA ASP A 82 -6.77 14.22 -8.76
C ASP A 82 -6.89 13.07 -7.74
N ILE A 83 -6.66 11.80 -8.14
CA ILE A 83 -6.71 10.66 -7.20
C ILE A 83 -5.59 10.74 -6.15
N ILE A 84 -4.43 11.26 -6.54
CA ILE A 84 -3.26 11.39 -5.67
C ILE A 84 -2.97 12.87 -5.46
N ASP A 85 -3.23 13.33 -4.23
CA ASP A 85 -2.64 14.56 -3.71
C ASP A 85 -1.15 14.29 -3.45
N PRO A 86 -0.23 14.98 -4.16
CA PRO A 86 1.20 14.75 -4.01
C PRO A 86 1.69 15.08 -2.59
N GLN A 87 1.12 16.10 -1.94
CA GLN A 87 1.54 16.49 -0.60
C GLN A 87 1.18 15.40 0.42
N ILE A 88 -0.01 14.81 0.31
CA ILE A 88 -0.41 13.67 1.15
C ILE A 88 0.49 12.47 0.85
N ALA A 89 0.60 12.05 -0.41
CA ALA A 89 1.36 10.87 -0.81
C ALA A 89 2.85 10.95 -0.44
N GLU A 90 3.51 12.07 -0.73
CA GLU A 90 4.92 12.29 -0.38
C GLU A 90 5.10 12.26 1.13
N SER A 91 4.22 12.92 1.89
CA SER A 91 4.31 12.93 3.35
C SER A 91 4.12 11.54 3.97
N MET A 92 3.30 10.65 3.39
CA MET A 92 3.16 9.26 3.86
C MET A 92 4.47 8.50 3.77
N ILE A 93 5.15 8.63 2.63
CA ILE A 93 6.41 7.93 2.39
C ILE A 93 7.52 8.56 3.25
N LEU A 94 7.59 9.90 3.33
CA LEU A 94 8.63 10.58 4.10
C LEU A 94 8.50 10.37 5.60
N ASP A 95 7.28 10.33 6.12
CA ASP A 95 7.00 10.00 7.53
C ASP A 95 7.49 8.59 7.85
N LEU A 96 7.16 7.61 6.99
CA LEU A 96 7.65 6.23 7.11
C LEU A 96 9.18 6.15 7.10
N LEU A 97 9.85 6.96 6.27
CA LEU A 97 11.30 7.01 6.18
C LEU A 97 11.96 7.82 7.31
N GLY A 98 11.19 8.36 8.26
CA GLY A 98 11.70 9.23 9.33
C GLY A 98 12.28 10.57 8.84
N LYS A 99 11.91 10.99 7.63
CA LYS A 99 12.41 12.19 6.94
C LYS A 99 11.40 13.35 6.92
N GLY A 100 10.25 13.18 7.56
CA GLY A 100 9.21 14.19 7.60
C GLY A 100 8.13 13.85 8.63
N SER A 101 7.01 14.54 8.52
CA SER A 101 5.81 14.23 9.28
C SER A 101 4.64 14.13 8.34
N MET A 102 3.77 13.15 8.58
CA MET A 102 2.57 12.94 7.79
C MET A 102 1.66 14.18 7.83
N VAL A 103 1.19 14.63 6.66
CA VAL A 103 0.21 15.72 6.58
C VAL A 103 -1.14 15.22 7.09
N ASP A 104 -1.87 16.10 7.78
CA ASP A 104 -3.18 15.73 8.28
C ASP A 104 -4.19 15.53 7.15
N ALA A 105 -4.89 14.41 7.23
CA ALA A 105 -5.91 13.98 6.28
C ALA A 105 -6.81 12.95 6.98
N ASP A 106 -8.05 12.86 6.54
CA ASP A 106 -8.99 11.89 7.10
C ASP A 106 -8.56 10.45 6.77
N PRO A 107 -8.99 9.45 7.57
CA PRO A 107 -8.58 8.06 7.38
C PRO A 107 -8.90 7.49 6.01
N ASP A 108 -10.06 7.84 5.42
CA ASP A 108 -10.49 7.32 4.14
C ASP A 108 -9.62 7.86 3.01
N THR A 109 -9.27 9.16 3.07
CA THR A 109 -8.31 9.78 2.15
C THR A 109 -6.94 9.11 2.25
N LYS A 110 -6.42 8.89 3.47
CA LYS A 110 -5.13 8.21 3.68
C LYS A 110 -5.14 6.79 3.11
N PHE A 111 -6.20 6.04 3.38
CA PHE A 111 -6.36 4.68 2.90
C PHE A 111 -6.42 4.60 1.36
N GLY A 112 -7.15 5.52 0.73
CA GLY A 112 -7.20 5.63 -0.73
C GLY A 112 -5.83 5.87 -1.36
N HIS A 113 -5.02 6.76 -0.76
CA HIS A 113 -3.65 7.00 -1.21
C HIS A 113 -2.76 5.77 -1.03
N GLN A 114 -2.87 5.06 0.09
CA GLN A 114 -2.11 3.81 0.31
C GLN A 114 -2.40 2.76 -0.75
N ILE A 115 -3.67 2.56 -1.12
CA ILE A 115 -4.06 1.60 -2.17
C ILE A 115 -3.36 1.92 -3.50
N VAL A 116 -3.38 3.18 -3.91
CA VAL A 116 -2.84 3.61 -5.20
C VAL A 116 -1.32 3.55 -5.20
N LEU A 117 -0.67 4.05 -4.13
CA LEU A 117 0.78 3.99 -3.99
C LEU A 117 1.27 2.53 -3.92
N LEU A 118 0.57 1.67 -3.19
CA LEU A 118 0.89 0.25 -3.11
C LEU A 118 0.80 -0.42 -4.49
N ALA A 119 -0.28 -0.16 -5.24
CA ALA A 119 -0.41 -0.69 -6.60
C ALA A 119 0.73 -0.23 -7.51
N ALA A 120 1.17 1.03 -7.39
CA ALA A 120 2.30 1.55 -8.15
C ALA A 120 3.64 0.89 -7.74
N LEU A 121 3.92 0.79 -6.44
CA LEU A 121 5.14 0.17 -5.91
C LEU A 121 5.26 -1.30 -6.33
N VAL A 122 4.14 -2.03 -6.27
CA VAL A 122 4.06 -3.43 -6.69
C VAL A 122 4.17 -3.56 -8.21
N GLY A 123 3.54 -2.65 -8.96
CA GLY A 123 3.59 -2.62 -10.42
C GLY A 123 5.00 -2.39 -10.98
N GLU A 124 5.84 -1.60 -10.31
CA GLU A 124 7.25 -1.39 -10.71
C GLU A 124 8.08 -2.68 -10.61
N LYS A 125 7.76 -3.58 -9.68
CA LYS A 125 8.53 -4.79 -9.41
C LYS A 125 8.21 -5.97 -10.35
N GLN A 126 7.02 -5.97 -10.96
CA GLN A 126 6.55 -7.07 -11.82
C GLN A 126 6.76 -8.45 -11.16
N PHE A 127 6.22 -8.63 -9.96
CA PHE A 127 6.39 -9.89 -9.22
C PHE A 127 5.95 -11.11 -10.03
N THR A 128 6.73 -12.18 -9.91
CA THR A 128 6.23 -13.54 -10.21
C THR A 128 5.21 -13.97 -9.17
N GLU A 129 4.45 -15.02 -9.46
CA GLU A 129 3.43 -15.55 -8.55
C GLU A 129 4.02 -15.89 -7.16
N ASP A 130 5.14 -16.62 -7.13
CA ASP A 130 5.81 -17.00 -5.89
C ASP A 130 6.32 -15.79 -5.09
N GLN A 131 6.82 -14.75 -5.78
CA GLN A 131 7.29 -13.53 -5.12
C GLN A 131 6.13 -12.71 -4.53
N LEU A 132 5.00 -12.65 -5.23
CA LEU A 132 3.81 -11.98 -4.72
C LEU A 132 3.26 -12.69 -3.49
N ASP A 133 3.22 -14.02 -3.49
CA ASP A 133 2.76 -14.80 -2.34
C ASP A 133 3.71 -14.63 -1.13
N ALA A 134 5.02 -14.56 -1.37
CA ALA A 134 5.99 -14.25 -0.31
C ALA A 134 5.81 -12.83 0.25
N PHE A 135 5.63 -11.83 -0.62
CA PHE A 135 5.35 -10.45 -0.24
C PHE A 135 4.08 -10.35 0.62
N LEU A 136 2.99 -11.01 0.21
CA LEU A 136 1.74 -11.05 0.96
C LEU A 136 1.90 -11.77 2.30
N GLY A 137 2.77 -12.79 2.37
CA GLY A 137 3.14 -13.46 3.62
C GLY A 137 3.81 -12.51 4.61
N ASN A 138 4.77 -11.70 4.15
CA ASN A 138 5.44 -10.69 4.98
C ASN A 138 4.47 -9.61 5.44
N ALA A 139 3.66 -9.07 4.51
CA ALA A 139 2.65 -8.07 4.83
C ALA A 139 1.64 -8.58 5.87
N ARG A 140 1.25 -9.87 5.79
CA ARG A 140 0.38 -10.49 6.79
C ARG A 140 1.05 -10.55 8.16
N ALA A 141 2.32 -10.95 8.24
CA ALA A 141 3.05 -11.05 9.49
C ALA A 141 3.17 -9.67 10.15
N LEU A 142 3.55 -8.63 9.39
CA LEU A 142 3.64 -7.26 9.86
C LEU A 142 2.26 -6.72 10.30
N ALA A 143 1.20 -7.01 9.55
CA ALA A 143 -0.15 -6.61 9.94
C ALA A 143 -0.63 -7.29 11.24
N ASP A 144 -0.29 -8.56 11.44
CA ASP A 144 -0.56 -9.27 12.69
C ASP A 144 0.19 -8.61 13.88
N GLU A 145 1.36 -8.02 13.66
CA GLU A 145 2.11 -7.25 14.68
C GLU A 145 1.47 -5.88 14.97
N LEU A 146 1.02 -5.16 13.93
CA LEU A 146 0.33 -3.87 14.07
C LEU A 146 -1.00 -3.97 14.85
N LEU A 147 -1.59 -5.17 14.90
CA LEU A 147 -2.87 -5.46 15.56
C LEU A 147 -2.74 -6.01 16.99
N GLN A 148 -1.53 -6.07 17.55
CA GLN A 148 -1.25 -6.46 18.94
C GLN A 148 -1.38 -5.26 19.88
#